data_AF-A0A9E4DDH5-F1
#
_entry.id   AF-A0A9E4DDH5-F1
#
_cell.length_a   1.000
_cell.length_b   1.000
_cell.length_c   1.000
_cell.angle_alpha   90.00
_cell.angle_beta   90.00
_cell.angle_gamma   90.00
#
_symmetry.space_group_name_H-M   'P 1'
#
loop_
_entity.id
_entity.type
_entity.pdbx_description
1 polymer ?
#
loop_
_entity_poly.entity_id
_entity_poly.type
_entity_poly.pdbx_seq_one_letter_code
_entity_poly.pdbx_strand_id
1 'polypeptide(L)' 'HKAFLRYHDPDNWPALRRALRRMGRCDLIGNGKLHLVPPRQPPRRHQVVPARTQAFATQHNGLAHTPPRRRPRKVR' A
#
# COMPACT_ATOMS: atom_id res chain seq x y z
N HIS A 1 6.41 -28.94 -15.96
CA HIS A 1 6.86 -28.36 -14.68
C HIS A 1 6.60 -26.84 -14.68
N LYS A 2 5.52 -26.35 -14.06
CA LYS A 2 5.12 -24.91 -14.02
C LYS A 2 5.40 -24.25 -12.66
N ALA A 3 6.28 -24.84 -11.84
CA ALA A 3 6.49 -24.43 -10.46
C ALA A 3 7.19 -23.04 -10.31
N PHE A 4 7.89 -22.56 -11.34
CA PHE A 4 8.59 -21.28 -11.28
C PHE A 4 7.76 -20.05 -11.74
N LEU A 5 6.56 -20.23 -12.29
CA LEU A 5 5.79 -19.14 -12.92
C LEU A 5 4.84 -18.37 -11.98
N ARG A 6 4.60 -18.87 -10.76
CA ARG A 6 3.78 -18.17 -9.74
C ARG A 6 4.59 -17.19 -8.87
N TYR A 7 5.79 -16.78 -9.30
CA TYR A 7 6.79 -16.22 -8.38
C TYR A 7 6.70 -14.73 -8.01
N HIS A 8 5.55 -14.10 -8.25
CA HIS A 8 5.38 -12.69 -7.92
C HIS A 8 4.71 -12.42 -6.57
N ASP A 9 4.45 -13.46 -5.76
CA ASP A 9 3.82 -13.26 -4.45
C ASP A 9 4.82 -12.74 -3.41
N PRO A 10 4.61 -11.52 -2.84
CA PRO A 10 5.51 -10.94 -1.85
C PRO A 10 5.70 -11.78 -0.58
N ASP A 11 4.74 -12.66 -0.25
CA ASP A 11 4.87 -13.54 0.92
C ASP A 11 5.94 -14.62 0.72
N ASN A 12 6.22 -15.03 -0.53
CA ASN A 12 7.17 -16.10 -0.83
C ASN A 12 8.62 -15.61 -1.04
N TRP A 13 8.83 -14.31 -1.27
CA TRP A 13 10.14 -13.68 -1.52
C TRP A 13 11.28 -14.01 -0.53
N PRO A 14 11.07 -14.07 0.79
CA PRO A 14 12.15 -14.44 1.71
C PRO A 14 12.66 -15.88 1.49
N ALA A 15 11.78 -16.82 1.13
CA ALA A 15 12.19 -18.20 0.85
C ALA A 15 13.00 -18.30 -0.45
N LEU A 16 12.64 -17.57 -1.52
CA LEU A 16 13.48 -17.55 -2.72
C LEU A 16 14.84 -16.99 -2.46
N ARG A 17 14.94 -15.85 -1.77
CA ARG A 17 16.24 -15.19 -1.63
C ARG A 17 17.23 -16.14 -0.95
N ARG A 18 16.75 -16.90 0.02
CA ARG A 18 17.53 -17.96 0.66
C ARG A 18 17.87 -19.09 -0.33
N ALA A 19 16.93 -19.53 -1.16
CA ALA A 19 17.16 -20.55 -2.17
C ALA A 19 18.17 -20.09 -3.26
N LEU A 20 17.96 -18.91 -3.84
CA LEU A 20 18.81 -18.27 -4.85
C LEU A 20 20.21 -18.00 -4.31
N ARG A 21 20.35 -17.51 -3.08
CA ARG A 21 21.67 -17.35 -2.42
C ARG A 21 22.39 -18.67 -2.26
N ARG A 22 21.70 -19.74 -1.84
CA ARG A 22 22.30 -21.09 -1.74
C ARG A 22 22.71 -21.65 -3.10
N MET A 23 21.99 -21.30 -4.16
CA MET A 23 22.32 -21.70 -5.55
C MET A 23 23.36 -20.79 -6.20
N GLY A 24 23.87 -19.76 -5.51
CA GLY A 24 24.81 -18.79 -6.09
C GLY A 24 24.19 -17.79 -7.07
N ARG A 25 22.87 -17.77 -7.24
CA ARG A 25 22.15 -16.89 -8.18
C ARG A 25 21.71 -15.57 -7.55
N CYS A 26 22.65 -14.89 -6.90
CA CYS A 26 22.43 -13.58 -6.29
C CYS A 26 22.16 -12.49 -7.33
N ASP A 27 22.60 -12.71 -8.57
CA ASP A 27 22.37 -11.88 -9.75
C ASP A 27 20.89 -11.71 -10.12
N LEU A 28 20.03 -12.64 -9.66
CA LEU A 28 18.58 -12.56 -9.87
C LEU A 28 17.85 -11.77 -8.76
N ILE A 29 18.59 -11.21 -7.79
CA ILE A 29 18.04 -10.44 -6.67
C ILE A 29 18.36 -8.95 -6.88
N GLY A 30 17.35 -8.12 -7.11
CA GLY A 30 17.54 -6.69 -7.39
C GLY A 30 16.26 -5.99 -7.85
N ASN A 31 16.39 -4.70 -8.22
CA ASN A 31 15.26 -3.85 -8.60
C ASN A 31 15.10 -3.66 -10.13
N GLY A 32 16.05 -4.13 -10.92
CA GLY A 32 16.03 -4.06 -12.39
C GLY A 32 15.14 -5.13 -13.05
N LYS A 33 14.81 -4.92 -14.33
CA LYS A 33 13.90 -5.77 -15.13
C LYS A 33 14.33 -7.25 -15.25
N LEU A 34 15.61 -7.54 -15.05
CA LEU A 34 16.18 -8.88 -15.14
C LEU A 34 16.17 -9.64 -13.79
N HIS A 35 15.80 -8.98 -12.70
CA HIS A 35 15.74 -9.60 -11.38
C HIS A 35 14.37 -10.22 -11.12
N LEU A 36 14.37 -11.39 -10.48
CA LEU A 36 13.15 -12.13 -10.14
C LEU A 36 12.55 -11.67 -8.81
N VAL A 37 13.39 -11.26 -7.86
CA VAL A 37 12.98 -10.93 -6.49
C VAL A 37 13.67 -9.65 -6.03
N PRO A 38 12.96 -8.71 -5.40
CA PRO A 38 13.60 -7.53 -4.86
C PRO A 38 14.47 -7.84 -3.63
N PRO A 39 15.52 -7.03 -3.39
CA PRO A 39 16.46 -7.23 -2.29
C PRO A 39 15.80 -7.02 -0.93
N ARG A 40 14.85 -6.08 -0.83
CA ARG A 40 14.06 -5.83 0.40
C ARG A 40 12.63 -6.32 0.24
N GLN A 41 12.05 -6.75 1.36
CA GLN A 41 10.63 -7.07 1.42
C GLN A 41 9.84 -5.75 1.32
N PRO A 42 8.85 -5.66 0.44
CA PRO A 42 7.99 -4.49 0.38
C PRO A 42 7.17 -4.48 1.67
N PRO A 43 6.88 -3.29 2.22
CA PRO A 43 5.93 -3.21 3.33
C PRO A 43 4.63 -3.88 2.87
N ARG A 44 4.04 -4.72 3.74
CA ARG A 44 2.72 -5.30 3.47
C ARG A 44 1.79 -4.15 3.11
N ARG A 45 1.14 -4.23 1.95
CA ARG A 45 0.19 -3.20 1.53
C ARG A 45 -0.85 -3.08 2.63
N HIS A 46 -0.90 -1.93 3.29
CA HIS A 46 -1.92 -1.65 4.29
C HIS A 46 -3.28 -1.94 3.68
N GLN A 47 -4.16 -2.58 4.44
CA GLN A 47 -5.53 -2.84 4.00
C GLN A 47 -6.11 -1.51 3.52
N VAL A 48 -6.59 -1.46 2.28
CA VAL A 48 -7.26 -0.26 1.76
C VAL A 48 -8.56 -0.16 2.53
N VAL A 49 -8.54 0.62 3.60
CA VAL A 49 -9.77 0.98 4.30
C VAL A 49 -10.50 1.94 3.36
N PRO A 50 -11.73 1.65 2.93
CA PRO A 50 -12.49 2.59 2.13
C PRO A 50 -12.56 3.90 2.89
N ALA A 51 -12.29 5.02 2.21
CA ALA A 51 -12.33 6.34 2.79
C ALA A 51 -13.75 6.61 3.30
N ARG A 52 -14.03 6.27 4.55
CA ARG A 52 -15.09 6.94 5.30
C ARG A 52 -14.56 8.35 5.50
N THR A 53 -14.99 9.25 4.63
CA THR A 53 -14.65 10.67 4.66
C THR A 53 -15.16 11.28 5.96
N GLN A 54 -14.38 11.13 7.03
CA GLN A 54 -14.41 12.06 8.14
C GLN A 54 -13.21 12.98 7.96
N ALA A 55 -13.48 14.26 7.76
CA ALA A 55 -12.43 15.26 7.75
C ALA A 55 -11.72 15.21 9.10
N PHE A 56 -10.41 14.99 9.09
CA PHE A 56 -9.58 15.10 10.28
C PHE A 56 -9.52 16.58 10.67
N ALA A 57 -10.46 17.01 11.50
CA ALA A 57 -10.53 18.39 11.99
C ALA A 57 -9.57 18.55 13.17
N THR A 58 -8.35 19.02 12.90
CA THR A 58 -7.47 19.47 13.97
C THR A 58 -8.02 20.79 14.51
N GLN A 59 -8.55 20.76 15.73
CA GLN A 59 -9.00 21.97 16.41
C GLN A 59 -7.77 22.76 16.86
N HIS A 60 -7.41 23.77 16.07
CA HIS A 60 -6.55 24.85 16.52
C HIS A 60 -7.48 25.85 17.23
N ASN A 61 -7.34 25.93 18.54
CA ASN A 61 -8.18 26.65 19.49
C ASN A 61 -8.75 27.99 18.96
N GLY A 62 -10.07 28.17 19.03
CA GLY A 62 -10.65 29.50 19.31
C GLY A 62 -11.71 30.10 18.38
N LEU A 63 -12.13 29.49 17.27
CA LEU A 63 -13.26 30.04 16.49
C LEU A 63 -14.37 29.01 16.33
N ALA A 64 -15.55 29.36 16.84
CA ALA A 64 -16.75 28.53 16.80
C ALA A 64 -17.12 28.22 15.34
N HIS A 65 -17.17 26.92 15.02
CA HIS A 65 -17.77 26.43 13.79
C HIS A 65 -19.26 26.78 13.82
N THR A 66 -19.64 27.89 13.19
CA THR A 66 -21.05 28.24 13.02
C THR A 66 -21.51 27.63 11.70
N PRO A 67 -22.35 26.58 11.69
CA PRO A 67 -22.85 26.03 10.44
C PRO A 67 -23.73 27.09 9.75
N PRO A 68 -23.64 27.26 8.40
CA PRO A 68 -24.45 28.24 7.71
C PRO A 68 -25.94 27.88 7.80
N ARG A 69 -26.74 28.80 8.34
CA ARG A 69 -28.19 28.68 8.50
C ARG A 69 -28.85 28.57 7.11
N ARG A 70 -29.26 27.36 6.71
CA ARG A 70 -30.08 27.11 5.50
C ARG A 70 -31.32 28.02 5.54
N ARG A 71 -31.42 28.98 4.61
CA ARG A 71 -32.64 29.78 4.42
C ARG A 71 -33.70 28.88 3.75
N PRO A 72 -34.96 28.84 4.23
CA PRO A 72 -36.01 28.10 3.55
C PRO A 72 -36.34 28.79 2.22
N ARG A 73 -36.36 28.01 1.13
CA ARG A 73 -36.88 28.47 -0.17
C ARG A 73 -38.38 28.73 -0.03
N LYS A 74 -38.80 29.97 -0.21
CA LYS A 74 -40.22 30.35 -0.36
C LYS A 74 -40.70 29.75 -1.68
N VAL A 75 -41.59 28.77 -1.62
CA VAL A 75 -42.35 28.29 -2.77
C VAL A 75 -43.44 29.34 -3.05
N ARG A 76 -43.48 29.83 -4.29
CA ARG A 76 -44.60 30.61 -4.83
C ARG A 76 -45.44 29.69 -5.70
#